data_AF-A0A959JTV1-F1
#
_entry.id   AF-A0A959JTV1-F1
#
_cell.length_a   1.000
_cell.length_b   1.000
_cell.length_c   1.000
_cell.angle_alpha   90.00
_cell.angle_beta   90.00
_cell.angle_gamma   90.00
#
_symmetry.space_group_name_H-M   'P 1'
#
loop_
_entity.id
_entity.type
_entity.pdbx_description
1 polymer ?
#
loop_
_entity_poly.entity_id
_entity_poly.type
_entity_poly.pdbx_seq_one_letter_code
_entity_poly.pdbx_strand_id
1 'polypeptide(L)'
;MKAGQKLLFSFLALVSVVVSLFYAENLPLLDDYNLCLDTISDWRNSVSFWERLELIFSFQNGHPIVTQKLLFLFDWLLFGEVNFIHFIFINNLLHLAFLFTLYGIYSLNKTTSNSFTIIVLLVAVPVFTLNNWSSSFMHIATLVTALLSLYFMALKGWRNFLVALLMAILSSLSSGAGILVFIAGIPILYLKYSKREIAIWFLVMAMISLYYVFGYFQGQGFGVGTKVHLLTYPANFIIFFGSIFKPIYGDHHVWAALLGMLVLLAIFFVWRNYKSKLLNDPIIISGLLYALLVALFATLMRSQFGLGATTAYRYRFYQLLPLIFIFIAIIWFQREVYFNNYYGILLFALLMYGFRMEDSLRELKRRNIQLRMGASIYNALQDDSELTARNQPAAGKILKQARAEGIYDMDDVKLRSRMSNHKNERFDIIVHFEVNEVTETHLYLKGRLHFTGSMPGMEIRVGYKDQNSWVHFPTAPIISSTDLLPLTNDTFSFFLSGPDGNQDFSDYYIIGYHPLHGVLASWKIELN
;
A
#
# COMPACT_ATOMS: atom_id res chain seq x y z
N MET A 1 29.32 4.40 -13.88
CA MET A 1 29.37 4.45 -12.40
C MET A 1 30.70 3.91 -11.91
N LYS A 2 31.32 4.57 -10.93
CA LYS A 2 32.49 4.05 -10.22
C LYS A 2 32.10 2.80 -9.40
N ALA A 3 33.05 1.90 -9.12
CA ALA A 3 32.77 0.64 -8.43
C ALA A 3 32.03 0.82 -7.08
N GLY A 4 32.48 1.76 -6.25
CA GLY A 4 31.83 2.06 -4.95
C GLY A 4 30.38 2.52 -5.06
N GLN A 5 29.96 3.12 -6.17
CA GLN A 5 28.57 3.51 -6.38
C GLN A 5 27.70 2.34 -6.78
N LYS A 6 28.24 1.44 -7.60
CA LYS A 6 27.55 0.20 -7.93
C LYS A 6 27.31 -0.60 -6.66
N LEU A 7 28.29 -0.60 -5.74
CA LEU A 7 28.16 -1.23 -4.43
C LEU A 7 27.09 -0.55 -3.57
N LEU A 8 27.14 0.77 -3.39
CA LEU A 8 26.13 1.50 -2.60
C LEU A 8 24.71 1.35 -3.20
N PHE A 9 24.59 1.43 -4.52
CA PHE A 9 23.33 1.20 -5.24
C PHE A 9 22.78 -0.19 -4.94
N SER A 10 23.60 -1.22 -5.17
CA SER A 10 23.21 -2.62 -4.95
C SER A 10 22.87 -2.85 -3.49
N PHE A 11 23.61 -2.24 -2.56
CA PHE A 11 23.37 -2.33 -1.13
C PHE A 11 22.02 -1.72 -0.73
N LEU A 12 21.74 -0.47 -1.10
CA LEU A 12 20.47 0.18 -0.74
C LEU A 12 19.26 -0.51 -1.37
N ALA A 13 19.39 -0.91 -2.64
CA ALA A 13 18.37 -1.67 -3.33
C ALA A 13 18.13 -3.03 -2.64
N LEU A 14 19.20 -3.75 -2.28
CA LEU A 14 19.12 -5.01 -1.56
C LEU A 14 18.49 -4.84 -0.17
N VAL A 15 18.87 -3.82 0.59
CA VAL A 15 18.28 -3.52 1.91
C VAL A 15 16.77 -3.33 1.79
N SER A 16 16.31 -2.55 0.80
CA SER A 16 14.87 -2.35 0.55
C SER A 16 14.13 -3.67 0.29
N VAL A 17 14.69 -4.53 -0.56
CA VAL A 17 14.11 -5.85 -0.88
C VAL A 17 14.13 -6.78 0.34
N VAL A 18 15.27 -6.90 1.02
CA VAL A 18 15.45 -7.78 2.19
C VAL A 18 14.51 -7.38 3.31
N VAL A 19 14.39 -6.09 3.62
CA VAL A 19 13.45 -5.61 4.65
C VAL A 19 12.01 -5.93 4.25
N SER A 20 11.66 -5.73 2.99
CA SER A 20 10.30 -6.03 2.51
C SER A 20 9.98 -7.53 2.57
N LEU A 21 10.95 -8.40 2.27
CA LEU A 21 10.77 -9.85 2.38
C LEU A 21 10.78 -10.34 3.83
N PHE A 22 11.53 -9.69 4.72
CA PHE A 22 11.55 -10.05 6.14
C PHE A 22 10.18 -9.88 6.82
N TYR A 23 9.38 -8.91 6.36
CA TYR A 23 8.01 -8.67 6.84
C TYR A 23 6.93 -9.28 5.94
N ALA A 24 7.30 -10.02 4.90
CA ALA A 24 6.33 -10.63 4.00
C ALA A 24 5.59 -11.77 4.73
N GLU A 25 4.27 -11.76 4.62
CA GLU A 25 3.42 -12.82 5.12
C GLU A 25 2.66 -13.42 3.95
N ASN A 26 2.46 -14.73 3.96
CA ASN A 26 1.52 -15.37 3.06
C ASN A 26 0.10 -15.17 3.58
N LEU A 27 -0.38 -13.92 3.55
CA LEU A 27 -1.70 -13.53 4.04
C LEU A 27 -2.33 -12.46 3.11
N PRO A 28 -3.59 -12.63 2.69
CA PRO A 28 -4.28 -11.66 1.84
C PRO A 28 -4.51 -10.34 2.59
N LEU A 29 -4.23 -9.22 1.91
CA LEU A 29 -4.48 -7.88 2.39
C LEU A 29 -5.50 -7.14 1.50
N LEU A 30 -6.49 -6.50 2.12
CA LEU A 30 -7.41 -5.55 1.50
C LEU A 30 -8.11 -6.11 0.25
N ASP A 31 -7.64 -5.71 -0.92
CA ASP A 31 -8.24 -6.08 -2.19
C ASP A 31 -7.73 -7.47 -2.66
N ASP A 32 -6.78 -8.10 -1.96
CA ASP A 32 -6.25 -9.42 -2.33
C ASP A 32 -7.32 -10.52 -2.27
N TYR A 33 -8.30 -10.40 -1.35
CA TYR A 33 -9.39 -11.36 -1.23
C TYR A 33 -10.19 -11.44 -2.54
N ASN A 34 -10.71 -10.32 -3.02
CA ASN A 34 -11.55 -10.29 -4.22
C ASN A 34 -10.75 -10.17 -5.53
N LEU A 35 -9.59 -9.49 -5.54
CA LEU A 35 -8.79 -9.37 -6.77
C LEU A 35 -8.04 -10.66 -7.10
N CYS A 36 -7.62 -11.43 -6.09
CA CYS A 36 -6.83 -12.65 -6.29
C CYS A 36 -7.69 -13.90 -6.15
N LEU A 37 -8.21 -14.17 -4.94
CA LEU A 37 -8.83 -15.45 -4.64
C LEU A 37 -10.13 -15.65 -5.42
N ASP A 38 -11.01 -14.64 -5.44
CA ASP A 38 -12.25 -14.72 -6.25
C ASP A 38 -11.94 -14.86 -7.74
N THR A 39 -10.95 -14.13 -8.26
CA THR A 39 -10.60 -14.23 -9.69
C THR A 39 -10.16 -15.65 -10.07
N ILE A 40 -9.40 -16.34 -9.20
CA ILE A 40 -8.97 -17.71 -9.47
C ILE A 40 -10.15 -18.67 -9.33
N SER A 41 -11.01 -18.47 -8.32
CA SER A 41 -12.22 -19.27 -8.15
C SER A 41 -13.18 -19.13 -9.33
N ASP A 42 -13.48 -17.90 -9.74
CA ASP A 42 -14.31 -17.59 -10.91
C ASP A 42 -13.70 -18.18 -12.19
N TRP A 43 -12.37 -18.08 -12.37
CA TRP A 43 -11.69 -18.63 -13.54
C TRP A 43 -11.81 -20.15 -13.62
N ARG A 44 -11.66 -20.83 -12.47
CA ARG A 44 -11.79 -22.28 -12.36
C ARG A 44 -13.21 -22.73 -12.66
N ASN A 45 -14.19 -22.00 -12.14
CA ASN A 45 -15.62 -22.32 -12.25
C ASN A 45 -16.24 -21.86 -13.58
N SER A 46 -15.53 -21.04 -14.37
CA SER A 46 -15.94 -20.64 -15.72
C SER A 46 -16.02 -21.85 -16.67
N VAL A 47 -17.13 -21.96 -17.41
CA VAL A 47 -17.45 -23.09 -18.28
C VAL A 47 -16.77 -22.97 -19.64
N SER A 48 -16.63 -21.74 -20.14
CA SER A 48 -16.10 -21.47 -21.49
C SER A 48 -14.77 -20.70 -21.48
N PHE A 49 -13.99 -20.87 -22.57
CA PHE A 49 -12.79 -20.06 -22.80
C PHE A 49 -13.09 -18.56 -22.89
N TRP A 50 -14.28 -18.20 -23.37
CA TRP A 50 -14.69 -16.80 -23.51
C TRP A 50 -15.05 -16.15 -22.17
N GLU A 51 -15.75 -16.85 -21.28
CA GLU A 51 -15.99 -16.38 -19.90
C GLU A 51 -14.67 -16.14 -19.17
N ARG A 52 -13.73 -17.06 -19.33
CA ARG A 52 -12.37 -16.93 -18.83
C ARG A 52 -11.71 -15.65 -19.37
N LEU A 53 -11.68 -15.48 -20.69
CA LEU A 53 -11.08 -14.29 -21.30
C LEU A 53 -11.77 -13.00 -20.82
N GLU A 54 -13.10 -12.99 -20.74
CA GLU A 54 -13.89 -11.90 -20.20
C GLU A 54 -13.49 -11.58 -18.76
N LEU A 55 -13.32 -12.58 -17.90
CA LEU A 55 -12.86 -12.42 -16.52
C LEU A 55 -11.48 -11.77 -16.43
N ILE A 56 -10.53 -12.13 -17.30
CA ILE A 56 -9.20 -11.49 -17.32
C ILE A 56 -9.32 -10.01 -17.72
N PHE A 57 -10.15 -9.71 -18.71
CA PHE A 57 -10.32 -8.35 -19.24
C PHE A 57 -11.41 -7.54 -18.51
N SER A 58 -12.09 -8.11 -17.53
CA SER A 58 -13.12 -7.42 -16.76
C SER A 58 -12.49 -6.40 -15.81
N PHE A 59 -13.23 -5.30 -15.61
CA PHE A 59 -12.82 -4.23 -14.73
C PHE A 59 -13.04 -4.63 -13.28
N GLN A 60 -12.10 -4.24 -12.42
CA GLN A 60 -12.23 -4.42 -10.98
C GLN A 60 -11.80 -3.14 -10.27
N ASN A 61 -12.61 -2.68 -9.31
CA ASN A 61 -12.42 -1.37 -8.66
C ASN A 61 -12.31 -0.21 -9.66
N GLY A 62 -13.03 -0.27 -10.79
CA GLY A 62 -13.06 0.78 -11.82
C GLY A 62 -11.81 0.85 -12.71
N HIS A 63 -10.93 -0.16 -12.68
CA HIS A 63 -9.73 -0.19 -13.51
C HIS A 63 -9.53 -1.56 -14.18
N PRO A 64 -8.90 -1.59 -15.36
CA PRO A 64 -8.39 -2.84 -15.92
C PRO A 64 -7.15 -3.24 -15.12
N ILE A 65 -7.15 -4.46 -14.58
CA ILE A 65 -6.03 -5.04 -13.82
C ILE A 65 -5.56 -6.36 -14.45
N VAL A 66 -5.62 -6.41 -15.78
CA VAL A 66 -5.37 -7.60 -16.61
C VAL A 66 -4.02 -8.23 -16.29
N THR A 67 -2.96 -7.43 -16.19
CA THR A 67 -1.61 -7.95 -15.91
C THR A 67 -1.49 -8.58 -14.53
N GLN A 68 -2.22 -8.07 -13.54
CA GLN A 68 -2.24 -8.61 -12.19
C GLN A 68 -3.05 -9.91 -12.13
N LYS A 69 -4.22 -9.97 -12.78
CA LYS A 69 -5.01 -11.21 -12.89
C LYS A 69 -4.22 -12.33 -13.57
N LEU A 70 -3.51 -12.01 -14.66
CA LEU A 70 -2.62 -12.94 -15.33
C LEU A 70 -1.49 -13.43 -14.41
N LEU A 71 -0.94 -12.56 -13.56
CA LEU A 71 0.08 -12.94 -12.59
C LEU A 71 -0.47 -13.92 -11.54
N PHE A 72 -1.66 -13.65 -11.00
CA PHE A 72 -2.33 -14.53 -10.04
C PHE A 72 -2.61 -15.91 -10.62
N LEU A 73 -3.15 -15.96 -11.84
CA LEU A 73 -3.39 -17.22 -12.55
C LEU A 73 -2.09 -17.95 -12.84
N PHE A 74 -1.04 -17.25 -13.25
CA PHE A 74 0.26 -17.86 -13.52
C PHE A 74 0.87 -18.49 -12.26
N ASP A 75 0.82 -17.80 -11.11
CA ASP A 75 1.31 -18.32 -9.84
C ASP A 75 0.55 -19.58 -9.42
N TRP A 76 -0.79 -19.51 -9.41
CA TRP A 76 -1.63 -20.65 -9.06
C TRP A 76 -1.44 -21.84 -10.00
N LEU A 77 -1.33 -21.63 -11.32
CA LEU A 77 -1.08 -22.70 -12.29
C LEU A 77 0.29 -23.34 -12.13
N LEU A 78 1.29 -22.60 -11.63
CA LEU A 78 2.66 -23.08 -11.46
C LEU A 78 2.85 -23.85 -10.15
N PHE A 79 2.24 -23.39 -9.06
CA PHE A 79 2.45 -23.94 -7.72
C PHE A 79 1.28 -24.78 -7.20
N GLY A 80 0.12 -24.73 -7.87
CA GLY A 80 -1.11 -25.41 -7.45
C GLY A 80 -1.90 -24.66 -6.37
N GLU A 81 -1.27 -23.71 -5.69
CA GLU A 81 -1.84 -22.84 -4.66
C GLU A 81 -1.32 -21.41 -4.82
N VAL A 82 -2.06 -20.45 -4.28
CA VAL A 82 -1.66 -19.04 -4.25
C VAL A 82 -0.68 -18.80 -3.12
N ASN A 83 0.42 -18.12 -3.40
CA ASN A 83 1.33 -17.64 -2.35
C ASN A 83 1.59 -16.13 -2.46
N PHE A 84 1.07 -15.37 -1.49
CA PHE A 84 1.21 -13.91 -1.47
C PHE A 84 2.65 -13.42 -1.34
N ILE A 85 3.56 -14.25 -0.81
CA ILE A 85 5.00 -13.94 -0.75
C ILE A 85 5.59 -13.91 -2.16
N HIS A 86 5.15 -14.76 -3.09
CA HIS A 86 5.62 -14.74 -4.47
C HIS A 86 5.30 -13.39 -5.15
N PHE A 87 4.08 -12.89 -4.98
CA PHE A 87 3.69 -11.59 -5.53
C PHE A 87 4.47 -10.45 -4.87
N ILE A 88 4.66 -10.49 -3.54
CA ILE A 88 5.48 -9.52 -2.83
C ILE A 88 6.91 -9.53 -3.38
N PHE A 89 7.48 -10.71 -3.62
CA PHE A 89 8.81 -10.84 -4.21
C PHE A 89 8.89 -10.25 -5.63
N ILE A 90 7.96 -10.61 -6.52
CA ILE A 90 7.89 -10.10 -7.90
C ILE A 90 7.72 -8.58 -7.92
N ASN A 91 6.90 -8.04 -7.04
CA ASN A 91 6.69 -6.62 -6.87
C ASN A 91 7.98 -5.88 -6.44
N ASN A 92 8.78 -6.49 -5.55
CA ASN A 92 10.11 -5.98 -5.21
C ASN A 92 11.09 -6.06 -6.39
N LEU A 93 11.02 -7.09 -7.24
CA LEU A 93 11.80 -7.13 -8.49
C LEU A 93 11.39 -6.01 -9.46
N LEU A 94 10.11 -5.69 -9.56
CA LEU A 94 9.64 -4.54 -10.34
C LEU A 94 10.12 -3.21 -9.75
N HIS A 95 10.28 -3.10 -8.44
CA HIS A 95 10.91 -1.92 -7.84
C HIS A 95 12.39 -1.80 -8.26
N LEU A 96 13.13 -2.90 -8.36
CA LEU A 96 14.47 -2.88 -8.96
C LEU A 96 14.42 -2.47 -10.43
N ALA A 97 13.46 -3.00 -11.20
CA ALA A 97 13.25 -2.61 -12.59
C ALA A 97 12.92 -1.11 -12.74
N PHE A 98 12.17 -0.53 -11.79
CA PHE A 98 11.92 0.92 -11.73
C PHE A 98 13.23 1.71 -11.57
N LEU A 99 14.08 1.32 -10.61
CA LEU A 99 15.40 1.92 -10.43
C LEU A 99 16.28 1.81 -11.68
N PHE A 100 16.33 0.63 -12.32
CA PHE A 100 17.09 0.42 -13.55
C PHE A 100 16.55 1.23 -14.72
N THR A 101 15.23 1.37 -14.84
CA THR A 101 14.59 2.20 -15.86
C THR A 101 14.98 3.67 -15.67
N LEU A 102 14.95 4.17 -14.44
CA LEU A 102 15.40 5.53 -14.12
C LEU A 102 16.88 5.73 -14.42
N TYR A 103 17.73 4.73 -14.16
CA TYR A 103 19.14 4.77 -14.55
C TYR A 103 19.30 4.82 -16.07
N GLY A 104 18.53 4.01 -16.80
CA GLY A 104 18.46 4.03 -18.26
C GLY A 104 18.13 5.43 -18.79
N ILE A 105 17.04 6.03 -18.28
CA ILE A 105 16.63 7.41 -18.60
C ILE A 105 17.76 8.40 -18.29
N TYR A 106 18.32 8.35 -17.09
CA TYR A 106 19.40 9.22 -16.64
C TYR A 106 20.65 9.13 -17.53
N SER A 107 20.96 7.93 -18.03
CA SER A 107 22.14 7.65 -18.86
C SER A 107 22.02 8.15 -20.31
N LEU A 108 20.82 8.52 -20.78
CA LEU A 108 20.61 9.02 -22.15
C LEU A 108 21.43 10.27 -22.46
N ASN A 109 21.64 11.16 -21.48
CA ASN A 109 22.48 12.35 -21.63
C ASN A 109 23.97 12.08 -21.37
N LYS A 110 24.42 10.80 -21.45
CA LYS A 110 25.81 10.35 -21.28
C LYS A 110 26.51 10.83 -19.99
N THR A 111 25.72 11.24 -19.00
CA THR A 111 26.26 11.79 -17.75
C THR A 111 26.61 10.64 -16.83
N THR A 112 27.90 10.36 -16.63
CA THR A 112 28.37 9.26 -15.76
C THR A 112 28.58 9.71 -14.31
N SER A 113 27.84 10.72 -13.86
CA SER A 113 28.09 11.41 -12.59
C SER A 113 27.68 10.58 -11.37
N ASN A 114 28.35 10.84 -10.25
CA ASN A 114 27.97 10.39 -8.91
C ASN A 114 26.57 10.84 -8.49
N SER A 115 25.95 11.72 -9.27
CA SER A 115 24.66 12.32 -8.99
C SER A 115 23.49 11.32 -8.97
N PHE A 116 23.61 10.19 -9.66
CA PHE A 116 22.55 9.18 -9.66
C PHE A 116 22.29 8.61 -8.26
N THR A 117 23.28 8.62 -7.36
CA THR A 117 23.12 8.20 -5.96
C THR A 117 21.98 8.95 -5.25
N ILE A 118 21.73 10.21 -5.61
CA ILE A 118 20.62 10.98 -5.03
C ILE A 118 19.27 10.40 -5.41
N ILE A 119 19.11 9.98 -6.68
CA ILE A 119 17.88 9.32 -7.15
C ILE A 119 17.72 7.97 -6.46
N VAL A 120 18.82 7.24 -6.25
CA VAL A 120 18.81 5.96 -5.52
C VAL A 120 18.34 6.17 -4.08
N LEU A 121 18.87 7.15 -3.36
CA LEU A 121 18.43 7.46 -2.00
C LEU A 121 16.95 7.86 -1.94
N LEU A 122 16.46 8.56 -2.96
CA LEU A 122 15.05 8.93 -3.01
C LEU A 122 14.14 7.73 -3.32
N VAL A 123 14.58 6.78 -4.13
CA VAL A 123 13.71 5.67 -4.60
C VAL A 123 13.86 4.41 -3.77
N ALA A 124 15.08 4.03 -3.40
CA ALA A 124 15.44 2.75 -2.77
C ALA A 124 15.07 2.68 -1.27
N VAL A 125 13.96 3.31 -0.88
CA VAL A 125 13.33 3.14 0.43
C VAL A 125 12.19 2.13 0.26
N PRO A 126 12.09 1.09 1.10
CA PRO A 126 10.93 0.22 1.09
C PRO A 126 9.70 1.06 1.40
N VAL A 127 8.72 1.09 0.51
CA VAL A 127 7.43 1.73 0.77
C VAL A 127 6.48 0.62 1.19
N PHE A 128 6.09 0.58 2.47
CA PHE A 128 5.42 -0.61 3.03
C PHE A 128 4.25 -1.13 2.18
N THR A 129 3.35 -0.24 1.72
CA THR A 129 2.19 -0.63 0.93
C THR A 129 2.58 -1.06 -0.48
N LEU A 130 3.65 -0.51 -1.04
CA LEU A 130 4.06 -0.80 -2.42
C LEU A 130 5.08 -1.91 -2.53
N ASN A 131 5.71 -2.33 -1.43
CA ASN A 131 6.70 -3.39 -1.43
C ASN A 131 6.23 -4.65 -0.71
N ASN A 132 5.16 -4.59 0.10
CA ASN A 132 4.74 -5.71 0.95
C ASN A 132 3.25 -6.06 0.76
N TRP A 133 2.56 -5.48 -0.22
CA TRP A 133 1.18 -5.82 -0.56
C TRP A 133 1.14 -6.44 -1.95
N SER A 134 0.51 -7.61 -2.11
CA SER A 134 0.49 -8.30 -3.40
C SER A 134 -0.21 -7.47 -4.49
N SER A 135 -1.37 -6.88 -4.18
CA SER A 135 -2.09 -6.01 -5.13
C SER A 135 -1.44 -4.66 -5.40
N SER A 136 -0.30 -4.33 -4.79
CA SER A 136 0.46 -3.16 -5.23
C SER A 136 1.21 -3.39 -6.55
N PHE A 137 1.27 -4.63 -7.03
CA PHE A 137 1.81 -5.00 -8.33
C PHE A 137 1.25 -4.12 -9.46
N MET A 138 -0.07 -3.91 -9.54
CA MET A 138 -0.67 -3.07 -10.59
C MET A 138 -0.06 -1.68 -10.65
N HIS A 139 0.23 -1.07 -9.50
CA HIS A 139 0.74 0.29 -9.43
C HIS A 139 2.20 0.37 -9.89
N ILE A 140 3.05 -0.54 -9.42
CA ILE A 140 4.46 -0.53 -9.80
C ILE A 140 4.65 -1.01 -11.24
N ALA A 141 3.89 -2.02 -11.69
CA ALA A 141 3.92 -2.53 -13.05
C ALA A 141 3.52 -1.43 -14.02
N THR A 142 2.43 -0.69 -13.75
CA THR A 142 2.03 0.48 -14.54
C THR A 142 3.16 1.50 -14.63
N LEU A 143 3.77 1.88 -13.51
CA LEU A 143 4.81 2.90 -13.49
C LEU A 143 6.07 2.47 -14.26
N VAL A 144 6.56 1.25 -14.03
CA VAL A 144 7.76 0.70 -14.70
C VAL A 144 7.53 0.63 -16.20
N THR A 145 6.42 0.04 -16.63
CA THR A 145 6.11 -0.12 -18.06
C THR A 145 5.83 1.23 -18.72
N ALA A 146 5.22 2.19 -18.03
CA ALA A 146 5.07 3.55 -18.55
C ALA A 146 6.43 4.21 -18.80
N LEU A 147 7.34 4.12 -17.83
CA LEU A 147 8.67 4.72 -17.98
C LEU A 147 9.56 3.98 -18.98
N LEU A 148 9.47 2.65 -19.06
CA LEU A 148 10.14 1.87 -20.10
C LEU A 148 9.61 2.27 -21.48
N SER A 149 8.30 2.50 -21.62
CA SER A 149 7.71 3.02 -22.85
C SER A 149 8.35 4.35 -23.25
N LEU A 150 8.41 5.33 -22.34
CA LEU A 150 9.05 6.62 -22.61
C LEU A 150 10.56 6.48 -22.89
N TYR A 151 11.26 5.60 -22.18
CA TYR A 151 12.68 5.32 -22.36
C TYR A 151 12.98 4.74 -23.74
N PHE A 152 12.32 3.65 -24.13
CA PHE A 152 12.51 3.04 -25.44
C PHE A 152 12.06 3.98 -26.55
N MET A 153 10.99 4.74 -26.35
CA MET A 153 10.59 5.75 -27.32
C MET A 153 11.67 6.83 -27.50
N ALA A 154 12.40 7.20 -26.45
CA ALA A 154 13.52 8.14 -26.58
C ALA A 154 14.71 7.56 -27.36
N LEU A 155 14.88 6.23 -27.37
CA LEU A 155 15.85 5.51 -28.20
C LEU A 155 15.28 5.37 -29.63
N LYS A 156 15.73 6.19 -30.58
CA LYS A 156 15.24 6.14 -31.98
C LYS A 156 15.27 4.73 -32.57
N GLY A 157 14.30 4.39 -33.43
CA GLY A 157 14.28 3.17 -34.24
C GLY A 157 13.01 2.34 -34.12
N TRP A 158 12.64 1.62 -35.18
CA TRP A 158 11.38 0.86 -35.25
C TRP A 158 11.25 -0.22 -34.17
N ARG A 159 12.33 -0.96 -33.86
CA ARG A 159 12.32 -1.97 -32.79
C ARG A 159 12.01 -1.34 -31.42
N ASN A 160 12.64 -0.20 -31.13
CA ASN A 160 12.41 0.52 -29.88
C ASN A 160 11.00 1.11 -29.82
N PHE A 161 10.46 1.59 -30.95
CA PHE A 161 9.07 2.01 -31.05
C PHE A 161 8.10 0.87 -30.72
N LEU A 162 8.31 -0.33 -31.29
CA LEU A 162 7.46 -1.49 -31.01
C LEU A 162 7.52 -1.90 -29.54
N VAL A 163 8.72 -1.92 -28.94
CA VAL A 163 8.87 -2.19 -27.50
C VAL A 163 8.18 -1.10 -26.69
N ALA A 164 8.32 0.18 -27.05
CA ALA A 164 7.64 1.27 -26.35
C ALA A 164 6.12 1.15 -26.42
N LEU A 165 5.58 0.81 -27.59
CA LEU A 165 4.15 0.57 -27.79
C LEU A 165 3.65 -0.61 -26.96
N LEU A 166 4.38 -1.72 -26.94
CA LEU A 166 4.06 -2.89 -26.10
C LEU A 166 4.04 -2.51 -24.62
N MET A 167 5.06 -1.78 -24.15
CA MET A 167 5.13 -1.31 -22.76
C MET A 167 4.01 -0.33 -22.43
N ALA A 168 3.58 0.52 -23.36
CA ALA A 168 2.43 1.41 -23.17
C ALA A 168 1.10 0.63 -23.02
N ILE A 169 0.91 -0.42 -23.83
CA ILE A 169 -0.23 -1.32 -23.73
C ILE A 169 -0.21 -2.02 -22.36
N LEU A 170 0.92 -2.62 -21.98
CA LEU A 170 1.05 -3.30 -20.68
C LEU A 170 0.80 -2.35 -19.50
N SER A 171 1.26 -1.10 -19.59
CA SER A 171 1.00 -0.09 -18.57
C SER A 171 -0.49 0.17 -18.41
N SER A 172 -1.19 0.36 -19.53
CA SER A 172 -2.64 0.61 -19.60
C SER A 172 -3.45 -0.61 -19.13
N LEU A 173 -2.99 -1.82 -19.40
CA LEU A 173 -3.62 -3.05 -18.94
C LEU A 173 -3.32 -3.37 -17.46
N SER A 174 -2.39 -2.64 -16.83
CA SER A 174 -2.02 -2.84 -15.42
C SER A 174 -2.86 -2.00 -14.47
N SER A 175 -3.14 -0.73 -14.79
CA SER A 175 -4.01 0.13 -13.98
C SER A 175 -4.50 1.35 -14.74
N GLY A 176 -5.48 2.06 -14.17
CA GLY A 176 -6.04 3.28 -14.76
C GLY A 176 -5.03 4.37 -15.11
N ALA A 177 -3.94 4.50 -14.36
CA ALA A 177 -2.90 5.50 -14.61
C ALA A 177 -2.04 5.19 -15.85
N GLY A 178 -2.08 3.95 -16.35
CA GLY A 178 -1.22 3.52 -17.45
C GLY A 178 -1.55 4.14 -18.79
N ILE A 179 -2.83 4.36 -19.07
CA ILE A 179 -3.29 4.99 -20.33
C ILE A 179 -2.68 6.38 -20.54
N LEU A 180 -2.33 7.08 -19.46
CA LEU A 180 -1.76 8.42 -19.49
C LEU A 180 -0.36 8.45 -20.14
N VAL A 181 0.31 7.31 -20.27
CA VAL A 181 1.59 7.22 -21.00
C VAL A 181 1.42 7.56 -22.48
N PHE A 182 0.25 7.29 -23.08
CA PHE A 182 -0.01 7.64 -24.47
C PHE A 182 0.02 9.15 -24.70
N ILE A 183 -0.55 9.92 -23.77
CA ILE A 183 -0.52 11.38 -23.79
C ILE A 183 0.87 11.89 -23.45
N ALA A 184 1.50 11.32 -22.41
CA ALA A 184 2.84 11.71 -21.99
C ALA A 184 3.92 11.44 -23.04
N GLY A 185 3.73 10.47 -23.94
CA GLY A 185 4.64 10.14 -25.04
C GLY A 185 4.61 11.12 -26.22
N ILE A 186 3.56 11.95 -26.34
CA ILE A 186 3.37 12.88 -27.48
C ILE A 186 4.59 13.79 -27.73
N PRO A 187 5.22 14.42 -26.72
CA PRO A 187 6.41 15.25 -26.94
C PRO A 187 7.56 14.49 -27.62
N ILE A 188 7.79 13.23 -27.27
CA ILE A 188 8.85 12.41 -27.89
C ILE A 188 8.44 12.02 -29.32
N LEU A 189 7.19 11.60 -29.52
CA LEU A 189 6.66 11.21 -30.83
C LEU A 189 6.79 12.32 -31.86
N TYR A 190 6.34 13.53 -31.49
CA TYR A 190 6.35 14.69 -32.38
C TYR A 190 7.77 15.06 -32.86
N LEU A 191 8.78 14.85 -32.01
CA LEU A 191 10.16 15.26 -32.30
C LEU A 191 11.02 14.16 -32.93
N LYS A 192 10.71 12.88 -32.69
CA LYS A 192 11.63 11.78 -33.05
C LYS A 192 11.10 10.78 -34.08
N TYR A 193 9.80 10.75 -34.36
CA TYR A 193 9.19 9.68 -35.15
C TYR A 193 8.48 10.17 -36.42
N SER A 194 8.27 9.26 -37.37
CA SER A 194 7.59 9.59 -38.63
C SER A 194 6.07 9.62 -38.45
N LYS A 195 5.36 10.16 -39.45
CA LYS A 195 3.89 10.22 -39.46
C LYS A 195 3.23 8.84 -39.29
N ARG A 196 3.89 7.77 -39.75
CA ARG A 196 3.39 6.39 -39.65
C ARG A 196 3.35 5.92 -38.19
N GLU A 197 4.46 6.05 -37.46
CA GLU A 197 4.53 5.66 -36.05
C GLU A 197 3.56 6.48 -35.20
N ILE A 198 3.44 7.78 -35.49
CA ILE A 198 2.45 8.66 -34.84
C ILE A 198 1.03 8.11 -35.06
N ALA A 199 0.66 7.77 -36.30
CA ALA A 199 -0.66 7.22 -36.60
C ALA A 199 -0.92 5.89 -35.87
N ILE A 200 0.07 4.99 -35.81
CA ILE A 200 -0.03 3.73 -35.08
C ILE A 200 -0.24 3.98 -33.57
N TRP A 201 0.53 4.91 -32.98
CA TRP A 201 0.41 5.27 -31.57
C TRP A 201 -0.99 5.77 -31.22
N PHE A 202 -1.53 6.68 -32.03
CA PHE A 202 -2.89 7.21 -31.83
C PHE A 202 -3.98 6.17 -32.08
N LEU A 203 -3.80 5.27 -33.04
CA LEU A 203 -4.74 4.17 -33.27
C LEU A 203 -4.82 3.25 -32.04
N VAL A 204 -3.66 2.86 -31.48
CA VAL A 204 -3.61 2.03 -30.27
C VAL A 204 -4.16 2.78 -29.05
N MET A 205 -3.83 4.06 -28.90
CA MET A 205 -4.41 4.91 -27.85
C MET A 205 -5.93 4.95 -27.95
N ALA A 206 -6.49 5.08 -29.16
CA ALA A 206 -7.93 5.10 -29.39
C ALA A 206 -8.58 3.75 -29.04
N MET A 207 -7.99 2.63 -29.45
CA MET A 207 -8.49 1.29 -29.10
C MET A 207 -8.49 1.05 -27.59
N ILE A 208 -7.40 1.40 -26.89
CA ILE A 208 -7.31 1.28 -25.43
C ILE A 208 -8.33 2.21 -24.76
N SER A 209 -8.49 3.44 -25.24
CA SER A 209 -9.49 4.39 -24.70
C SER A 209 -10.91 3.86 -24.87
N LEU A 210 -11.24 3.27 -26.02
CA LEU A 210 -12.54 2.62 -26.25
C LEU A 210 -12.74 1.46 -25.28
N TYR A 211 -11.73 0.61 -25.08
CA TYR A 211 -11.79 -0.47 -24.09
C TYR A 211 -12.08 0.05 -22.67
N TYR A 212 -11.46 1.17 -22.27
CA TYR A 212 -11.76 1.83 -20.99
C TYR A 212 -13.20 2.35 -20.90
N VAL A 213 -13.70 2.97 -21.97
CA VAL A 213 -15.07 3.48 -22.03
C VAL A 213 -16.08 2.33 -21.92
N PHE A 214 -15.88 1.24 -22.65
CA PHE A 214 -16.77 0.08 -22.57
C PHE A 214 -16.74 -0.59 -21.19
N GLY A 215 -15.54 -0.82 -20.64
CA GLY A 215 -15.40 -1.40 -19.30
C GLY A 215 -16.02 -0.52 -18.21
N TYR A 216 -15.96 0.80 -18.37
CA TYR A 216 -16.62 1.75 -17.47
C TYR A 216 -18.15 1.61 -17.48
N PHE A 217 -18.77 1.47 -18.65
CA PHE A 217 -20.23 1.32 -18.75
C PHE A 217 -20.74 -0.04 -18.21
N GLN A 218 -19.89 -1.06 -18.20
CA GLN A 218 -20.24 -2.41 -17.75
C GLN A 218 -20.00 -2.65 -16.26
N GLY A 219 -18.95 -2.05 -15.68
CA GLY A 219 -18.30 -2.65 -14.50
C GLY A 219 -18.61 -2.05 -13.13
N GLN A 220 -18.91 -0.76 -13.03
CA GLN A 220 -19.23 -0.06 -11.78
C GLN A 220 -19.36 1.42 -12.12
N GLY A 221 -20.54 2.00 -11.95
CA GLY A 221 -20.69 3.44 -12.03
C GLY A 221 -19.70 4.07 -11.06
N PHE A 222 -18.78 4.90 -11.55
CA PHE A 222 -18.15 5.84 -10.64
C PHE A 222 -19.31 6.64 -10.06
N GLY A 223 -19.52 6.51 -8.75
CA GLY A 223 -20.03 7.66 -8.04
C GLY A 223 -19.02 8.75 -8.34
N VAL A 224 -19.28 9.60 -9.33
CA VAL A 224 -18.80 10.97 -9.27
C VAL A 224 -19.73 11.55 -8.23
N GLY A 225 -19.37 11.39 -6.95
CA GLY A 225 -20.21 11.83 -5.85
C GLY A 225 -20.68 13.24 -6.11
N THR A 226 -21.99 13.43 -6.20
CA THR A 226 -22.64 14.63 -6.77
C THR A 226 -22.53 15.88 -5.90
N LYS A 227 -21.58 15.96 -4.96
CA LYS A 227 -21.37 17.12 -4.07
C LYS A 227 -19.90 17.33 -3.67
N VAL A 228 -18.95 17.10 -4.58
CA VAL A 228 -17.55 17.47 -4.32
C VAL A 228 -17.40 18.99 -4.55
N HIS A 229 -17.00 19.73 -3.51
CA HIS A 229 -16.70 21.17 -3.66
C HIS A 229 -15.61 21.39 -4.71
N LEU A 230 -15.83 22.30 -5.66
CA LEU A 230 -14.91 22.57 -6.78
C LEU A 230 -13.46 22.85 -6.33
N LEU A 231 -13.29 23.49 -5.16
CA LEU A 231 -11.97 23.81 -4.58
C LEU A 231 -11.21 22.58 -4.04
N THR A 232 -11.89 21.44 -3.83
CA THR A 232 -11.21 20.22 -3.33
C THR A 232 -10.32 19.58 -4.39
N TYR A 233 -10.61 19.76 -5.69
CA TYR A 233 -9.77 19.24 -6.77
C TYR A 233 -8.38 19.90 -6.79
N PRO A 234 -8.25 21.24 -6.89
CA PRO A 234 -6.94 21.88 -6.86
C PRO A 234 -6.22 21.66 -5.52
N ALA A 235 -6.95 21.66 -4.39
CA ALA A 235 -6.35 21.36 -3.09
C ALA A 235 -5.74 19.94 -3.04
N ASN A 236 -6.50 18.93 -3.47
CA ASN A 236 -6.02 17.55 -3.56
C ASN A 236 -4.84 17.42 -4.53
N PHE A 237 -4.88 18.12 -5.66
CA PHE A 237 -3.79 18.11 -6.63
C PHE A 237 -2.48 18.64 -6.05
N ILE A 238 -2.54 19.74 -5.31
CA ILE A 238 -1.38 20.29 -4.61
C ILE A 238 -0.93 19.32 -3.50
N ILE A 239 -1.85 18.85 -2.65
CA ILE A 239 -1.58 17.91 -1.56
C ILE A 239 -0.91 16.62 -2.05
N PHE A 240 -1.32 16.10 -3.22
CA PHE A 240 -0.74 14.91 -3.82
C PHE A 240 0.79 15.04 -3.95
N PHE A 241 1.30 16.17 -4.45
CA PHE A 241 2.74 16.38 -4.60
C PHE A 241 3.48 16.49 -3.27
N GLY A 242 2.88 17.11 -2.26
CA GLY A 242 3.51 17.23 -0.94
C GLY A 242 3.40 15.97 -0.09
N SER A 243 2.58 15.01 -0.49
CA SER A 243 2.39 13.73 0.22
C SER A 243 3.64 12.85 0.25
N ILE A 244 4.61 13.10 -0.63
CA ILE A 244 5.92 12.43 -0.57
C ILE A 244 6.70 12.75 0.72
N PHE A 245 6.39 13.88 1.35
CA PHE A 245 7.00 14.34 2.60
C PHE A 245 6.20 13.95 3.84
N LYS A 246 5.11 13.17 3.68
CA LYS A 246 4.26 12.68 4.78
C LYS A 246 5.04 12.11 5.97
N PRO A 247 6.14 11.35 5.80
CA PRO A 247 6.93 10.86 6.94
C PRO A 247 7.53 11.93 7.86
N ILE A 248 7.60 13.18 7.41
CA ILE A 248 8.13 14.29 8.19
C ILE A 248 7.02 14.98 9.00
N TYR A 249 5.81 15.12 8.43
CA TYR A 249 4.72 15.90 9.02
C TYR A 249 3.48 15.07 9.40
N GLY A 250 3.48 13.76 9.22
CA GLY A 250 2.31 12.91 9.50
C GLY A 250 1.10 13.27 8.62
N ASP A 251 -0.10 13.26 9.20
CA ASP A 251 -1.36 13.48 8.45
C ASP A 251 -1.76 14.97 8.27
N HIS A 252 -0.85 15.90 8.51
CA HIS A 252 -1.14 17.34 8.39
C HIS A 252 -1.27 17.83 6.93
N HIS A 253 -2.51 17.97 6.44
CA HIS A 253 -2.80 18.38 5.07
C HIS A 253 -2.30 19.78 4.67
N VAL A 254 -2.16 20.71 5.62
CA VAL A 254 -1.62 22.06 5.34
C VAL A 254 -0.15 21.98 4.94
N TRP A 255 0.65 21.19 5.67
CA TRP A 255 2.04 20.94 5.33
C TRP A 255 2.18 20.21 3.99
N ALA A 256 1.29 19.25 3.72
CA ALA A 256 1.20 18.61 2.42
C ALA A 256 0.92 19.62 1.30
N ALA A 257 0.00 20.57 1.50
CA ALA A 257 -0.30 21.60 0.50
C ALA A 257 0.89 22.55 0.27
N LEU A 258 1.54 23.03 1.34
CA LEU A 258 2.69 23.94 1.24
C LEU A 258 3.87 23.30 0.50
N LEU A 259 4.22 22.07 0.87
CA LEU A 259 5.31 21.34 0.21
C LEU A 259 4.95 20.92 -1.21
N GLY A 260 3.68 20.61 -1.47
CA GLY A 260 3.18 20.34 -2.82
C GLY A 260 3.28 21.55 -3.74
N MET A 261 2.94 22.73 -3.22
CA MET A 261 3.12 24.00 -3.94
C MET A 261 4.60 24.24 -4.25
N LEU A 262 5.51 23.95 -3.32
CA LEU A 262 6.95 24.06 -3.56
C LEU A 262 7.42 23.15 -4.71
N VAL A 263 6.92 21.92 -4.78
CA VAL A 263 7.22 21.00 -5.90
C VAL A 263 6.69 21.56 -7.22
N LEU A 264 5.46 22.07 -7.26
CA LEU A 264 4.88 22.68 -8.47
C LEU A 264 5.66 23.93 -8.91
N LEU A 265 6.07 24.79 -7.98
CA LEU A 265 6.92 25.94 -8.25
C LEU A 265 8.29 25.50 -8.79
N ALA A 266 8.86 24.41 -8.28
CA ALA A 266 10.11 23.85 -8.80
C ALA A 266 9.93 23.33 -10.25
N ILE A 267 8.82 22.68 -10.58
CA ILE A 267 8.48 22.28 -11.96
C ILE A 267 8.39 23.53 -12.85
N PHE A 268 7.66 24.55 -12.40
CA PHE A 268 7.52 25.81 -13.13
C PHE A 268 8.88 26.50 -13.35
N PHE A 269 9.75 26.51 -12.34
CA PHE A 269 11.09 27.07 -12.43
C PHE A 269 11.96 26.29 -13.43
N VAL A 270 11.93 24.95 -13.39
CA VAL A 270 12.63 24.10 -14.36
C VAL A 270 12.13 24.38 -15.77
N TRP A 271 10.82 24.46 -15.97
CA TRP A 271 10.23 24.82 -17.26
C TRP A 271 10.68 26.20 -17.74
N ARG A 272 10.51 27.25 -16.91
CA ARG A 272 10.83 28.64 -17.27
C ARG A 272 12.30 28.81 -17.66
N ASN A 273 13.22 28.25 -16.88
CA ASN A 273 14.65 28.46 -17.10
C ASN A 273 15.26 27.52 -18.15
N TYR A 274 14.67 26.34 -18.37
CA TYR A 274 15.24 25.33 -19.26
C TYR A 274 14.33 24.98 -20.44
N LYS A 275 13.30 25.77 -20.74
CA LYS A 275 12.33 25.53 -21.83
C LYS A 275 12.99 25.06 -23.12
N SER A 276 14.00 25.79 -23.62
CA SER A 276 14.67 25.44 -24.88
C SER A 276 15.39 24.08 -24.81
N LYS A 277 16.09 23.80 -23.70
CA LYS A 277 16.78 22.51 -23.50
C LYS A 277 15.78 21.36 -23.34
N LEU A 278 14.72 21.57 -22.56
CA LEU A 278 13.63 20.61 -22.36
C LEU A 278 12.95 20.24 -23.67
N LEU A 279 12.71 21.21 -24.56
CA LEU A 279 12.13 20.96 -25.88
C LEU A 279 13.07 20.16 -26.81
N ASN A 280 14.39 20.22 -26.58
CA ASN A 280 15.35 19.39 -27.31
C ASN A 280 15.51 17.99 -26.70
N ASP A 281 15.24 17.83 -25.41
CA ASP A 281 15.30 16.57 -24.65
C ASP A 281 13.90 16.15 -24.13
N PRO A 282 12.99 15.69 -25.01
CA PRO A 282 11.58 15.52 -24.67
C PRO A 282 11.28 14.48 -23.59
N ILE A 283 12.24 13.61 -23.24
CA ILE A 283 12.01 12.58 -22.21
C ILE A 283 11.75 13.18 -20.83
N ILE A 284 12.39 14.31 -20.50
CA ILE A 284 12.16 14.99 -19.21
C ILE A 284 10.78 15.63 -19.20
N ILE A 285 10.37 16.28 -20.30
CA ILE A 285 9.02 16.83 -20.45
C ILE A 285 7.98 15.72 -20.33
N SER A 286 8.17 14.62 -21.06
CA SER A 286 7.27 13.47 -21.03
C SER A 286 7.16 12.85 -19.63
N GLY A 287 8.27 12.72 -18.91
CA GLY A 287 8.27 12.24 -17.53
C GLY A 287 7.52 13.15 -16.56
N LEU A 288 7.75 14.46 -16.64
CA LEU A 288 7.04 15.46 -15.84
C LEU A 288 5.54 15.50 -16.20
N LEU A 289 5.22 15.46 -17.49
CA LEU A 289 3.85 15.42 -17.98
C LEU A 289 3.12 14.17 -17.49
N TYR A 290 3.77 12.99 -17.56
CA TYR A 290 3.20 11.76 -17.01
C TYR A 290 2.89 11.91 -15.51
N ALA A 291 3.83 12.45 -14.72
CA ALA A 291 3.62 12.65 -13.29
C ALA A 291 2.46 13.62 -12.99
N LEU A 292 2.35 14.72 -13.75
CA LEU A 292 1.25 15.69 -13.64
C LEU A 292 -0.09 15.08 -14.02
N LEU A 293 -0.14 14.30 -15.11
CA LEU A 293 -1.35 13.61 -15.55
C LEU A 293 -1.81 12.58 -14.53
N VAL A 294 -0.88 11.79 -13.96
CA VAL A 294 -1.22 10.80 -12.92
C VAL A 294 -1.75 11.50 -11.67
N ALA A 295 -1.12 12.59 -11.23
CA ALA A 295 -1.62 13.38 -10.10
C ALA A 295 -3.03 13.91 -10.39
N LEU A 296 -3.24 14.51 -11.57
CA LEU A 296 -4.55 15.02 -11.98
C LEU A 296 -5.59 13.90 -11.96
N PHE A 297 -5.30 12.78 -12.61
CA PHE A 297 -6.20 11.63 -12.67
C PHE A 297 -6.50 11.06 -11.27
N ALA A 298 -5.48 10.83 -10.44
CA ALA A 298 -5.66 10.35 -9.08
C ALA A 298 -6.54 11.31 -8.26
N THR A 299 -6.37 12.62 -8.42
CA THR A 299 -7.12 13.62 -7.65
C THR A 299 -8.56 13.74 -8.12
N LEU A 300 -8.82 13.70 -9.43
CA LEU A 300 -10.17 13.66 -10.00
C LEU A 300 -10.94 12.44 -9.51
N MET A 301 -10.28 11.28 -9.46
CA MET A 301 -10.91 10.01 -9.10
C MET A 301 -11.04 9.78 -7.59
N ARG A 302 -10.35 10.58 -6.76
CA ARG A 302 -10.27 10.37 -5.30
C ARG A 302 -10.76 11.53 -4.45
N SER A 303 -10.98 12.71 -5.02
CA SER A 303 -11.43 13.89 -4.27
C SER A 303 -12.73 13.66 -3.48
N GLN A 304 -13.60 12.77 -3.95
CA GLN A 304 -14.82 12.38 -3.27
C GLN A 304 -14.63 11.65 -1.93
N PHE A 305 -13.44 11.07 -1.70
CA PHE A 305 -13.11 10.38 -0.46
C PHE A 305 -12.38 11.30 0.55
N GLY A 306 -12.41 12.62 0.32
CA GLY A 306 -11.76 13.61 1.16
C GLY A 306 -10.27 13.82 0.86
N LEU A 307 -9.65 14.75 1.58
CA LEU A 307 -8.27 15.20 1.35
C LEU A 307 -7.22 14.09 1.61
N GLY A 308 -7.51 13.16 2.53
CA GLY A 308 -6.60 12.05 2.85
C GLY A 308 -6.48 11.00 1.75
N ALA A 309 -7.44 10.91 0.84
CA ALA A 309 -7.45 9.85 -0.17
C ALA A 309 -6.33 9.98 -1.21
N THR A 310 -5.85 11.20 -1.45
CA THR A 310 -4.72 11.47 -2.36
C THR A 310 -3.35 11.32 -1.70
N THR A 311 -3.30 11.24 -0.36
CA THR A 311 -2.06 11.02 0.42
C THR A 311 -1.77 9.54 0.66
N ALA A 312 -2.59 8.65 0.12
CA ALA A 312 -2.46 7.21 0.32
C ALA A 312 -1.09 6.67 -0.12
N TYR A 313 -0.52 5.79 0.70
CA TYR A 313 0.81 5.20 0.50
C TYR A 313 1.02 4.53 -0.85
N ARG A 314 -0.05 3.97 -1.46
CA ARG A 314 -0.03 3.38 -2.80
C ARG A 314 0.31 4.36 -3.93
N TYR A 315 0.28 5.67 -3.67
CA TYR A 315 0.67 6.68 -4.65
C TYR A 315 2.10 7.19 -4.50
N ARG A 316 2.85 6.74 -3.48
CA ARG A 316 4.17 7.31 -3.14
C ARG A 316 5.16 7.35 -4.30
N PHE A 317 5.25 6.30 -5.13
CA PHE A 317 6.15 6.35 -6.30
C PHE A 317 5.71 7.35 -7.37
N TYR A 318 4.40 7.52 -7.58
CA TYR A 318 3.88 8.56 -8.47
C TYR A 318 4.15 9.97 -7.93
N GLN A 319 3.98 10.16 -6.62
CA GLN A 319 4.26 11.43 -5.93
C GLN A 319 5.75 11.80 -5.95
N LEU A 320 6.63 10.80 -5.99
CA LEU A 320 8.08 10.98 -6.06
C LEU A 320 8.57 11.34 -7.48
N LEU A 321 7.85 10.92 -8.51
CA LEU A 321 8.29 11.03 -9.90
C LEU A 321 8.64 12.46 -10.36
N PRO A 322 7.89 13.52 -10.02
CA PRO A 322 8.25 14.89 -10.39
C PRO A 322 9.57 15.33 -9.78
N LEU A 323 9.82 14.99 -8.50
CA LEU A 323 11.09 15.31 -7.85
C LEU A 323 12.26 14.64 -8.59
N ILE A 324 12.12 13.37 -8.97
CA ILE A 324 13.14 12.65 -9.74
C ILE A 324 13.44 13.38 -11.06
N PHE A 325 12.41 13.72 -11.85
CA PHE A 325 12.63 14.40 -13.12
C PHE A 325 13.14 15.84 -12.96
N ILE A 326 12.74 16.56 -11.92
CA ILE A 326 13.34 17.86 -11.55
C ILE A 326 14.83 17.69 -11.27
N PHE A 327 15.23 16.70 -10.47
CA PHE A 327 16.63 16.42 -10.19
C PHE A 327 17.41 16.05 -11.45
N ILE A 328 16.87 15.17 -12.29
CA ILE A 328 17.51 14.82 -13.57
C ILE A 328 17.69 16.08 -14.44
N ALA A 329 16.66 16.93 -14.55
CA ALA A 329 16.72 18.17 -15.32
C ALA A 329 17.81 19.11 -14.81
N ILE A 330 17.89 19.32 -13.48
CA ILE A 330 18.92 20.17 -12.86
C ILE A 330 20.31 19.60 -13.13
N ILE A 331 20.53 18.29 -12.95
CA ILE A 331 21.82 17.65 -13.21
C ILE A 331 22.24 17.78 -14.68
N TRP A 332 21.30 17.58 -15.61
CA TRP A 332 21.55 17.63 -17.04
C TRP A 332 21.81 19.05 -17.55
N PHE A 333 21.09 20.05 -17.02
CA PHE A 333 21.11 21.40 -17.58
C PHE A 333 21.90 22.43 -16.77
N GLN A 334 22.18 22.15 -15.50
CA GLN A 334 22.93 23.01 -14.57
C GLN A 334 23.88 22.20 -13.70
N ARG A 335 24.86 21.58 -14.37
CA ARG A 335 25.87 20.76 -13.72
C ARG A 335 26.60 21.53 -12.61
N GLU A 336 26.96 22.78 -12.83
CA GLU A 336 27.68 23.62 -11.85
C GLU A 336 26.86 23.90 -10.59
N VAL A 337 25.61 24.34 -10.74
CA VAL A 337 24.69 24.58 -9.60
C VAL A 337 24.54 23.30 -8.77
N TYR A 338 24.41 22.16 -9.44
CA TYR A 338 24.33 20.86 -8.76
C TYR A 338 25.60 20.55 -7.96
N PHE A 339 26.79 20.71 -8.55
CA PHE A 339 28.05 20.40 -7.85
C PHE A 339 28.34 21.35 -6.69
N ASN A 340 28.00 22.64 -6.84
CA ASN A 340 28.15 23.63 -5.77
C ASN A 340 27.25 23.33 -4.56
N ASN A 341 26.08 22.74 -4.81
CA ASN A 341 25.10 22.40 -3.77
C ASN A 341 25.05 20.90 -3.44
N TYR A 342 26.00 20.11 -3.94
CA TYR A 342 25.92 18.64 -3.91
C TYR A 342 25.67 18.09 -2.51
N TYR A 343 26.42 18.58 -1.52
CA TYR A 343 26.31 18.12 -0.14
C TYR A 343 24.96 18.46 0.50
N GLY A 344 24.39 19.63 0.18
CA GLY A 344 23.05 20.00 0.65
C GLY A 344 21.96 19.10 0.06
N ILE A 345 22.06 18.80 -1.25
CA ILE A 345 21.11 17.88 -1.91
C ILE A 345 21.29 16.45 -1.38
N LEU A 346 22.53 16.01 -1.15
CA LEU A 346 22.82 14.70 -0.59
C LEU A 346 22.28 14.58 0.84
N LEU A 347 22.49 15.59 1.69
CA LEU A 347 21.95 15.63 3.04
C LEU A 347 20.42 15.57 3.01
N PHE A 348 19.77 16.35 2.15
CA PHE A 348 18.33 16.29 1.96
C PHE A 348 17.86 14.88 1.56
N ALA A 349 18.53 14.24 0.60
CA ALA A 349 18.19 12.88 0.18
C ALA A 349 18.40 11.84 1.28
N LEU A 350 19.45 11.98 2.10
CA LEU A 350 19.71 11.12 3.26
C LEU A 350 18.65 11.29 4.35
N LEU A 351 18.25 12.53 4.67
CA LEU A 351 17.18 12.80 5.62
C LEU A 351 15.86 12.23 5.12
N MET A 352 15.52 12.46 3.85
CA MET A 352 14.33 11.88 3.22
C MET A 352 14.37 10.34 3.25
N TYR A 353 15.52 9.73 2.99
CA TYR A 353 15.70 8.28 3.10
C TYR A 353 15.42 7.81 4.53
N GLY A 354 16.05 8.44 5.53
CA GLY A 354 15.92 8.11 6.94
C GLY A 354 14.48 8.20 7.44
N PHE A 355 13.81 9.34 7.26
CA PHE A 355 12.42 9.54 7.68
C PHE A 355 11.47 8.55 7.00
N ARG A 356 11.61 8.33 5.69
CA ARG A 356 10.75 7.39 4.96
C ARG A 356 11.02 5.94 5.36
N MET A 357 12.26 5.58 5.69
CA MET A 357 12.62 4.25 6.15
C MET A 357 12.01 3.97 7.52
N GLU A 358 12.13 4.91 8.46
CA GLU A 358 11.55 4.79 9.80
C GLU A 358 10.03 4.65 9.74
N ASP A 359 9.36 5.53 9.00
CA ASP A 359 7.92 5.48 8.75
C ASP A 359 7.50 4.13 8.15
N SER A 360 8.23 3.65 7.14
CA SER A 360 7.90 2.40 6.47
C SER A 360 8.13 1.18 7.35
N LEU A 361 9.18 1.16 8.19
CA LEU A 361 9.43 0.08 9.15
C LEU A 361 8.33 0.02 10.23
N ARG A 362 7.91 1.18 10.73
CA ARG A 362 6.82 1.29 11.71
C ARG A 362 5.51 0.71 11.15
N GLU A 363 5.19 1.08 9.92
CA GLU A 363 4.01 0.60 9.21
C GLU A 363 4.08 -0.90 8.87
N LEU A 364 5.23 -1.40 8.41
CA LEU A 364 5.45 -2.83 8.17
C LEU A 364 5.22 -3.64 9.45
N LYS A 365 5.80 -3.19 10.59
CA LYS A 365 5.63 -3.86 11.89
C LYS A 365 4.17 -3.87 12.32
N ARG A 366 3.49 -2.71 12.28
CA ARG A 366 2.07 -2.59 12.66
C ARG A 366 1.20 -3.52 11.82
N ARG A 367 1.36 -3.48 10.51
CA ARG A 367 0.58 -4.29 9.57
C ARG A 367 0.84 -5.78 9.76
N ASN A 368 2.09 -6.19 9.97
CA ASN A 368 2.45 -7.59 10.19
C ASN A 368 1.72 -8.17 11.41
N ILE A 369 1.66 -7.39 12.50
CA ILE A 369 0.91 -7.75 13.71
C ILE A 369 -0.59 -7.86 13.40
N GLN A 370 -1.17 -6.88 12.71
CA GLN A 370 -2.59 -6.88 12.35
C GLN A 370 -2.97 -8.08 11.48
N LEU A 371 -2.18 -8.38 10.45
CA LEU A 371 -2.40 -9.53 9.56
C LEU A 371 -2.38 -10.85 10.33
N ARG A 372 -1.33 -11.07 11.13
CA ARG A 372 -1.18 -12.31 11.90
C ARG A 372 -2.28 -12.47 12.94
N MET A 373 -2.69 -11.38 13.59
CA MET A 373 -3.76 -11.38 14.57
C MET A 373 -5.11 -11.74 13.93
N GLY A 374 -5.48 -11.06 12.84
CA GLY A 374 -6.71 -11.35 12.10
C GLY A 374 -6.76 -12.79 11.58
N ALA A 375 -5.65 -13.28 11.02
CA ALA A 375 -5.52 -14.67 10.59
C ALA A 375 -5.65 -15.68 11.76
N SER A 376 -5.05 -15.38 12.91
CA SER A 376 -5.11 -16.27 14.08
C SER A 376 -6.53 -16.36 14.65
N ILE A 377 -7.23 -15.22 14.73
CA ILE A 377 -8.62 -15.14 15.20
C ILE A 377 -9.54 -15.89 14.24
N TYR A 378 -9.38 -15.67 12.93
CA TYR A 378 -10.15 -16.38 11.91
C TYR A 378 -9.91 -17.89 11.97
N ASN A 379 -8.67 -18.35 12.05
CA ASN A 379 -8.37 -19.79 12.11
C ASN A 379 -8.92 -20.44 13.40
N ALA A 380 -8.81 -19.76 14.54
CA ALA A 380 -9.25 -20.31 15.83
C ALA A 380 -10.77 -20.29 16.03
N LEU A 381 -11.44 -19.21 15.59
CA LEU A 381 -12.84 -18.93 15.93
C LEU A 381 -13.76 -18.93 14.72
N GLN A 382 -13.22 -18.98 13.49
CA GLN A 382 -13.96 -18.70 12.25
C GLN A 382 -14.61 -17.31 12.25
N ASP A 383 -14.06 -16.38 13.03
CA ASP A 383 -14.49 -15.00 13.13
C ASP A 383 -13.75 -14.13 12.10
N ASP A 384 -14.51 -13.49 11.21
CA ASP A 384 -13.99 -12.66 10.14
C ASP A 384 -13.84 -11.18 10.52
N SER A 385 -14.28 -10.78 11.72
CA SER A 385 -14.31 -9.39 12.22
C SER A 385 -12.94 -8.73 12.36
N GLU A 386 -11.86 -9.52 12.33
CA GLU A 386 -10.49 -9.02 12.45
C GLU A 386 -9.67 -9.26 11.16
N LEU A 387 -10.29 -9.78 10.09
CA LEU A 387 -9.63 -9.87 8.79
C LEU A 387 -9.31 -8.48 8.25
N THR A 388 -8.13 -8.33 7.65
CA THR A 388 -7.67 -7.05 7.08
C THR A 388 -8.29 -6.79 5.70
N ALA A 389 -9.62 -6.71 5.64
CA ALA A 389 -10.41 -6.47 4.44
C ALA A 389 -11.35 -5.28 4.62
N ARG A 390 -11.80 -4.65 3.53
CA ARG A 390 -12.81 -3.57 3.63
C ARG A 390 -14.20 -4.10 3.99
N ASN A 391 -14.51 -5.31 3.53
CA ASN A 391 -15.73 -6.04 3.87
C ASN A 391 -15.30 -7.40 4.45
N GLN A 392 -15.20 -7.42 5.77
CA GLN A 392 -14.75 -8.57 6.56
C GLN A 392 -15.63 -9.82 6.36
N PRO A 393 -16.98 -9.73 6.44
CA PRO A 393 -17.86 -10.86 6.15
C PRO A 393 -17.69 -11.46 4.74
N ALA A 394 -17.51 -10.61 3.74
CA ALA A 394 -17.24 -11.08 2.38
C ALA A 394 -15.89 -11.80 2.33
N ALA A 395 -14.84 -11.21 2.91
CA ALA A 395 -13.51 -11.82 2.95
C ALA A 395 -13.50 -13.20 3.65
N GLY A 396 -14.23 -13.36 4.75
CA GLY A 396 -14.38 -14.66 5.44
C GLY A 396 -15.00 -15.73 4.55
N LYS A 397 -16.01 -15.38 3.74
CA LYS A 397 -16.63 -16.29 2.76
C LYS A 397 -15.66 -16.68 1.65
N ILE A 398 -14.95 -15.70 1.10
CA ILE A 398 -13.96 -15.89 0.04
C ILE A 398 -12.84 -16.83 0.51
N LEU A 399 -12.31 -16.62 1.72
CA LEU A 399 -11.29 -17.49 2.31
C LEU A 399 -11.79 -18.93 2.45
N LYS A 400 -12.99 -19.10 3.00
CA LYS A 400 -13.59 -20.43 3.18
C LYS A 400 -13.77 -21.15 1.84
N GLN A 401 -14.22 -20.44 0.81
CA GLN A 401 -14.36 -20.97 -0.54
C GLN A 401 -13.00 -21.33 -1.14
N ALA A 402 -12.03 -20.41 -1.10
CA ALA A 402 -10.69 -20.63 -1.64
C ALA A 402 -10.00 -21.84 -0.98
N ARG A 403 -10.21 -22.04 0.34
CA ARG A 403 -9.73 -23.21 1.07
C ARG A 403 -10.42 -24.50 0.63
N ALA A 404 -11.74 -24.49 0.51
CA ALA A 404 -12.51 -25.66 0.05
C ALA A 404 -12.14 -26.06 -1.39
N GLU A 405 -11.80 -25.09 -2.23
CA GLU A 405 -11.33 -25.31 -3.59
C GLU A 405 -9.84 -25.70 -3.64
N GLY A 406 -9.06 -25.52 -2.57
CA GLY A 406 -7.61 -25.72 -2.60
C GLY A 406 -6.87 -24.68 -3.45
N ILE A 407 -7.45 -23.48 -3.59
CA ILE A 407 -6.79 -22.33 -4.24
C ILE A 407 -5.77 -21.72 -3.28
N TYR A 408 -6.12 -21.65 -2.00
CA TYR A 408 -5.31 -21.02 -0.96
C TYR A 408 -5.64 -21.67 0.38
N ASP A 409 -4.61 -22.09 1.11
CA ASP A 409 -4.75 -22.45 2.51
C ASP A 409 -4.08 -21.38 3.37
N MET A 410 -4.84 -20.83 4.31
CA MET A 410 -4.26 -19.96 5.32
C MET A 410 -3.57 -20.89 6.31
N ASP A 411 -2.25 -21.00 6.19
CA ASP A 411 -1.41 -21.72 7.15
C ASP A 411 -1.91 -21.45 8.57
N ASP A 412 -1.81 -22.44 9.46
CA ASP A 412 -1.99 -22.23 10.89
C ASP A 412 -0.93 -21.23 11.35
N VAL A 413 -1.25 -19.94 11.22
CA VAL A 413 -0.53 -18.82 11.80
C VAL A 413 -0.78 -18.95 13.29
N LYS A 414 -0.08 -19.91 13.91
CA LYS A 414 0.03 -19.96 15.35
C LYS A 414 0.64 -18.62 15.72
N LEU A 415 0.06 -17.95 16.71
CA LEU A 415 0.75 -16.92 17.48
C LEU A 415 1.96 -17.58 18.18
N ARG A 416 2.93 -18.07 17.40
CA ARG A 416 4.21 -18.54 17.91
C ARG A 416 4.85 -17.32 18.49
N SER A 417 4.78 -17.26 19.81
CA SER A 417 5.38 -16.30 20.71
C SER A 417 6.80 -15.93 20.27
N ARG A 418 6.95 -14.92 19.42
CA ARG A 418 8.14 -14.05 19.46
C ARG A 418 8.23 -13.34 20.83
N MET A 419 7.17 -13.39 21.64
CA MET A 419 7.22 -13.11 23.08
C MET A 419 8.21 -14.00 23.86
N SER A 420 8.62 -15.16 23.34
CA SER A 420 9.60 -16.03 24.02
C SER A 420 11.02 -15.46 24.08
N ASN A 421 11.33 -14.39 23.33
CA ASN A 421 12.59 -13.64 23.46
C ASN A 421 12.48 -12.42 24.40
N HIS A 422 11.32 -12.17 25.01
CA HIS A 422 11.16 -11.26 26.15
C HIS A 422 10.96 -12.05 27.45
N LYS A 423 11.57 -13.25 27.53
CA LYS A 423 11.52 -14.16 28.70
C LYS A 423 11.92 -13.54 30.05
N ASN A 424 12.48 -12.33 30.07
CA ASN A 424 12.88 -11.65 31.30
C ASN A 424 12.02 -10.44 31.68
N GLU A 425 11.04 -10.05 30.87
CA GLU A 425 10.03 -9.09 31.33
C GLU A 425 8.82 -9.90 31.83
N ARG A 426 8.90 -10.34 33.08
CA ARG A 426 7.72 -10.84 33.79
C ARG A 426 6.81 -9.66 34.03
N PHE A 427 5.69 -9.61 33.32
CA PHE A 427 4.58 -8.75 33.66
C PHE A 427 3.62 -9.59 34.50
N ASP A 428 3.63 -9.38 35.81
CA ASP A 428 2.62 -9.97 36.68
C ASP A 428 1.40 -9.05 36.64
N ILE A 429 0.39 -9.49 35.87
CA ILE A 429 -0.93 -8.88 35.88
C ILE A 429 -1.70 -9.59 36.98
N ILE A 430 -1.82 -8.93 38.13
CA ILE A 430 -2.64 -9.44 39.23
C ILE A 430 -4.00 -8.75 39.13
N VAL A 431 -5.02 -9.55 38.83
CA VAL A 431 -6.39 -9.08 38.78
C VAL A 431 -7.10 -9.56 40.04
N HIS A 432 -7.45 -8.61 40.90
CA HIS A 432 -8.27 -8.90 42.08
C HIS A 432 -9.72 -8.56 41.74
N PHE A 433 -10.58 -9.56 41.77
CA PHE A 433 -12.03 -9.37 41.71
C PHE A 433 -12.61 -9.47 43.11
N GLU A 434 -13.42 -8.50 43.47
CA GLU A 434 -14.31 -8.59 44.61
C GLU A 434 -15.74 -8.70 44.08
N VAL A 435 -16.47 -9.72 44.54
CA VAL A 435 -17.90 -9.84 44.25
C VAL A 435 -18.59 -8.73 45.03
N ASN A 436 -19.08 -7.73 44.32
CA ASN A 436 -19.67 -6.55 44.92
C ASN A 436 -21.15 -6.77 45.25
N GLU A 437 -21.88 -7.44 44.36
CA GLU A 437 -23.29 -7.77 44.55
C GLU A 437 -23.66 -8.99 43.70
N VAL A 438 -24.55 -9.85 44.20
CA VAL A 438 -25.12 -10.97 43.46
C VAL A 438 -26.63 -10.80 43.48
N THR A 439 -27.24 -10.71 42.30
CA THR A 439 -28.70 -10.74 42.15
C THR A 439 -29.10 -12.04 41.46
N GLU A 440 -30.41 -12.32 41.41
CA GLU A 440 -30.92 -13.53 40.76
C GLU A 440 -30.52 -13.69 39.29
N THR A 441 -30.14 -12.59 38.62
CA THR A 441 -29.83 -12.55 37.17
C THR A 441 -28.48 -11.94 36.83
N HIS A 442 -27.76 -11.37 37.80
CA HIS A 442 -26.52 -10.63 37.54
C HIS A 442 -25.48 -10.86 38.64
N LEU A 443 -24.23 -11.00 38.20
CA LEU A 443 -23.05 -10.99 39.07
C LEU A 443 -22.30 -9.67 38.87
N TYR A 444 -22.22 -8.87 39.94
CA TYR A 444 -21.49 -7.60 39.93
C TYR A 444 -20.09 -7.83 40.47
N LEU A 445 -19.09 -7.75 39.58
CA LEU A 445 -17.69 -7.85 39.95
C LEU A 445 -17.05 -6.47 39.94
N LYS A 446 -16.41 -6.10 41.05
CA LYS A 446 -15.56 -4.93 41.13
C LYS A 446 -14.11 -5.38 41.07
N GLY A 447 -13.42 -4.99 40.01
CA GLY A 447 -12.04 -5.37 39.78
C GLY A 447 -11.07 -4.26 40.15
N ARG A 448 -9.92 -4.63 40.73
CA ARG A 448 -8.70 -3.81 40.65
C ARG A 448 -7.66 -4.57 39.84
N LEU A 449 -7.13 -3.89 38.83
CA LEU A 449 -5.95 -4.36 38.12
C LEU A 449 -4.73 -3.72 38.73
N HIS A 450 -3.85 -4.56 39.25
CA HIS A 450 -2.52 -4.14 39.66
C HIS A 450 -1.54 -4.52 38.56
N PHE A 451 -1.06 -3.52 37.84
CA PHE A 451 0.06 -3.67 36.92
C PHE A 451 1.36 -3.46 37.69
N THR A 452 2.21 -4.47 37.73
CA THR A 452 3.60 -4.28 38.14
C THR A 452 4.44 -4.02 36.88
N GLY A 453 4.46 -2.76 36.42
CA GLY A 453 5.23 -2.32 35.26
C GLY A 453 4.55 -1.23 34.43
N SER A 454 5.32 -0.45 33.68
CA SER A 454 4.81 0.65 32.84
C SER A 454 4.57 0.18 31.39
N MET A 455 3.32 -0.10 31.02
CA MET A 455 2.89 -0.16 29.62
C MET A 455 1.66 0.73 29.41
N PRO A 456 1.81 1.95 28.90
CA PRO A 456 0.67 2.75 28.48
C PRO A 456 0.02 2.13 27.23
N GLY A 457 -1.30 1.93 27.25
CA GLY A 457 -2.11 1.62 26.08
C GLY A 457 -2.92 0.34 26.13
N MET A 458 -3.00 -0.37 27.26
CA MET A 458 -3.69 -1.66 27.34
C MET A 458 -5.22 -1.50 27.38
N GLU A 459 -5.94 -2.29 26.60
CA GLU A 459 -7.40 -2.39 26.58
C GLU A 459 -7.80 -3.75 27.15
N ILE A 460 -8.84 -3.80 27.99
CA ILE A 460 -9.31 -5.05 28.60
C ILE A 460 -10.71 -5.32 28.09
N ARG A 461 -10.89 -6.53 27.52
CA ARG A 461 -12.19 -6.98 27.04
C ARG A 461 -12.65 -8.18 27.85
N VAL A 462 -13.94 -8.22 28.15
CA VAL A 462 -14.60 -9.31 28.86
C VAL A 462 -15.58 -9.97 27.91
N GLY A 463 -15.53 -11.29 27.82
CA GLY A 463 -16.39 -12.08 26.92
C GLY A 463 -16.94 -13.33 27.61
N TYR A 464 -18.06 -13.81 27.08
CA TYR A 464 -18.66 -15.09 27.47
C TYR A 464 -18.51 -16.11 26.33
N LYS A 465 -18.30 -17.38 26.68
CA LYS A 465 -18.25 -18.47 25.72
C LYS A 465 -19.45 -19.40 25.95
N ASP A 466 -20.46 -19.29 25.10
CA ASP A 466 -21.52 -20.29 25.01
C ASP A 466 -20.98 -21.49 24.21
N GLN A 467 -21.51 -22.69 24.42
CA GLN A 467 -20.98 -23.98 23.96
C GLN A 467 -20.64 -24.08 22.46
N ASN A 468 -20.99 -23.10 21.61
CA ASN A 468 -20.57 -23.02 20.22
C ASN A 468 -20.16 -21.61 19.69
N SER A 469 -20.08 -20.54 20.51
CA SER A 469 -19.67 -19.20 20.04
C SER A 469 -19.26 -18.23 21.16
N TRP A 470 -18.42 -17.25 20.82
CA TRP A 470 -18.08 -16.12 21.69
C TRP A 470 -19.16 -15.04 21.59
N VAL A 471 -19.66 -14.57 22.74
CA VAL A 471 -20.59 -13.44 22.81
C VAL A 471 -19.86 -12.25 23.44
N HIS A 472 -19.70 -11.18 22.67
CA HIS A 472 -19.16 -9.91 23.16
C HIS A 472 -20.27 -9.06 23.77
N PHE A 473 -20.08 -8.56 24.99
CA PHE A 473 -21.02 -7.62 25.60
C PHE A 473 -20.83 -6.23 24.96
N PRO A 474 -21.87 -5.62 24.35
CA PRO A 474 -21.75 -4.32 23.70
C PRO A 474 -21.65 -3.13 24.68
N THR A 475 -21.79 -3.34 25.99
CA THR A 475 -22.06 -2.26 26.97
C THR A 475 -20.99 -2.07 28.06
N ALA A 476 -19.86 -2.77 28.03
CA ALA A 476 -18.76 -2.43 28.93
C ALA A 476 -18.08 -1.12 28.46
N PRO A 477 -17.91 -0.10 29.31
CA PRO A 477 -17.23 1.12 28.92
C PRO A 477 -15.79 0.78 28.53
N ILE A 478 -15.40 1.15 27.31
CA ILE A 478 -14.02 1.08 26.84
C ILE A 478 -13.23 2.08 27.67
N ILE A 479 -12.31 1.60 28.50
CA ILE A 479 -11.40 2.48 29.23
C ILE A 479 -10.08 2.48 28.48
N SER A 480 -9.86 3.55 27.73
CA SER A 480 -8.55 3.81 27.11
C SER A 480 -7.60 4.33 28.19
N SER A 481 -6.39 3.79 28.27
CA SER A 481 -5.39 4.27 29.22
C SER A 481 -4.80 5.64 28.84
N THR A 482 -5.25 6.26 27.74
CA THR A 482 -4.73 7.57 27.30
C THR A 482 -5.37 8.75 28.04
N ASP A 483 -6.44 8.53 28.79
CA ASP A 483 -7.16 9.58 29.54
C ASP A 483 -6.90 9.56 31.06
N LEU A 484 -5.93 8.77 31.54
CA LEU A 484 -5.59 8.68 32.96
C LEU A 484 -4.44 9.63 33.31
N LEU A 485 -4.79 10.78 33.91
CA LEU A 485 -3.88 11.50 34.82
C LEU A 485 -3.55 10.58 36.01
N PRO A 486 -2.36 10.71 36.66
CA PRO A 486 -1.94 9.79 37.71
C PRO A 486 -2.82 10.00 38.95
N LEU A 487 -3.90 9.23 39.04
CA LEU A 487 -4.71 9.06 40.24
C LEU A 487 -4.56 7.63 40.71
N THR A 488 -4.32 7.49 42.00
CA THR A 488 -3.71 6.34 42.66
C THR A 488 -4.61 5.11 42.85
N ASN A 489 -5.72 4.96 42.12
CA ASN A 489 -6.59 3.76 42.26
C ASN A 489 -7.40 3.47 40.98
N ASP A 490 -6.82 2.70 40.06
CA ASP A 490 -7.50 2.14 38.87
C ASP A 490 -8.51 1.08 39.29
N THR A 491 -9.75 1.51 39.51
CA THR A 491 -10.86 0.62 39.88
C THR A 491 -11.82 0.56 38.70
N PHE A 492 -12.13 -0.65 38.22
CA PHE A 492 -13.05 -0.86 37.10
C PHE A 492 -14.24 -1.72 37.54
N SER A 493 -15.42 -1.40 37.02
CA SER A 493 -16.65 -2.15 37.27
C SER A 493 -17.12 -2.74 35.94
N PHE A 494 -17.36 -4.06 35.92
CA PHE A 494 -17.92 -4.73 34.75
C PHE A 494 -19.25 -5.39 35.12
N PHE A 495 -20.13 -5.51 34.13
CA PHE A 495 -21.43 -6.17 34.26
C PHE A 495 -21.35 -7.51 33.52
N LEU A 496 -21.68 -8.59 34.20
CA LEU A 496 -21.81 -9.91 33.60
C LEU A 496 -23.28 -10.34 33.73
N SER A 497 -23.98 -10.47 32.60
CA SER A 497 -25.26 -11.19 32.55
C SER A 497 -25.04 -12.52 31.84
N GLY A 498 -25.62 -13.60 32.35
CA GLY A 498 -25.67 -14.86 31.60
C GLY A 498 -26.55 -14.71 30.35
N PRO A 499 -26.34 -15.52 29.30
CA PRO A 499 -27.39 -15.72 28.31
C PRO A 499 -28.59 -16.36 29.04
N ASP A 500 -29.78 -15.83 28.80
CA ASP A 500 -31.06 -16.42 29.21
C ASP A 500 -31.33 -16.56 30.73
N GLY A 501 -30.61 -15.81 31.58
CA GLY A 501 -30.81 -15.86 33.04
C GLY A 501 -30.31 -17.17 33.67
N ASN A 502 -29.50 -17.95 32.95
CA ASN A 502 -28.93 -19.19 33.45
C ASN A 502 -27.76 -18.88 34.41
N GLN A 503 -27.76 -19.53 35.58
CA GLN A 503 -26.88 -19.21 36.73
C GLN A 503 -25.48 -19.83 36.65
N ASP A 504 -25.09 -20.38 35.51
CA ASP A 504 -23.79 -21.06 35.37
C ASP A 504 -22.71 -20.08 34.87
N PHE A 505 -21.97 -19.52 35.83
CA PHE A 505 -20.89 -18.57 35.58
C PHE A 505 -19.52 -19.24 35.37
N SER A 506 -19.48 -20.54 35.09
CA SER A 506 -18.23 -21.31 35.01
C SER A 506 -17.37 -21.05 33.76
N ASP A 507 -17.88 -20.30 32.76
CA ASP A 507 -17.24 -20.14 31.44
C ASP A 507 -17.01 -18.67 31.00
N TYR A 508 -16.74 -17.77 31.95
CA TYR A 508 -16.32 -16.40 31.62
C TYR A 508 -14.81 -16.28 31.40
N TYR A 509 -14.41 -15.44 30.44
CA TYR A 509 -13.00 -15.17 30.14
C TYR A 509 -12.70 -13.68 30.11
N ILE A 510 -11.53 -13.31 30.65
CA ILE A 510 -10.95 -11.97 30.51
C ILE A 510 -9.82 -12.04 29.51
N ILE A 511 -9.81 -11.12 28.56
CA ILE A 511 -8.79 -11.02 27.52
C ILE A 511 -8.07 -9.69 27.70
N GLY A 512 -6.78 -9.77 28.02
CA GLY A 512 -5.89 -8.61 28.06
C GLY A 512 -5.36 -8.30 26.67
N TYR A 513 -5.62 -7.10 26.14
CA TYR A 513 -5.24 -6.69 24.79
C TYR A 513 -4.29 -5.49 24.82
N HIS A 514 -3.21 -5.54 24.03
CA HIS A 514 -2.33 -4.39 23.85
C HIS A 514 -2.17 -4.06 22.36
N PRO A 515 -2.38 -2.80 21.91
CA PRO A 515 -2.37 -2.41 20.49
C PRO A 515 -1.09 -2.76 19.72
N LEU A 516 0.05 -2.81 20.42
CA LEU A 516 1.36 -3.16 19.83
C LEU A 516 1.76 -4.63 20.03
N HIS A 517 1.05 -5.38 20.87
CA HIS A 517 1.46 -6.74 21.28
C HIS A 517 0.36 -7.81 21.12
N GLY A 518 -0.86 -7.44 20.74
CA GLY A 518 -1.99 -8.34 20.54
C GLY A 518 -2.64 -8.81 21.85
N VAL A 519 -3.29 -9.98 21.83
CA VAL A 519 -3.78 -10.65 23.04
C VAL A 519 -2.59 -11.10 23.87
N LEU A 520 -2.43 -10.49 25.04
CA LEU A 520 -1.31 -10.77 25.94
C LEU A 520 -1.58 -11.98 26.84
N ALA A 521 -2.84 -12.15 27.26
CA ALA A 521 -3.26 -13.26 28.11
C ALA A 521 -4.79 -13.45 28.06
N SER A 522 -5.21 -14.68 28.33
CA SER A 522 -6.62 -15.05 28.57
C SER A 522 -6.73 -15.76 29.91
N TRP A 523 -7.66 -15.33 30.76
CA TRP A 523 -7.91 -15.96 32.05
C TRP A 523 -9.33 -16.50 32.08
N LYS A 524 -9.48 -17.79 32.41
CA LYS A 524 -10.78 -18.37 32.76
C LYS A 524 -11.12 -17.93 34.18
N ILE A 525 -12.31 -17.38 34.37
CA ILE A 525 -12.81 -17.06 35.71
C ILE A 525 -13.47 -18.34 36.23
N GLU A 526 -12.82 -19.01 37.18
CA GLU A 526 -13.43 -20.09 37.96
C GLU A 526 -13.98 -19.48 39.25
N LEU A 527 -15.30 -19.36 39.35
CA LEU A 527 -15.98 -18.97 40.57
C LEU A 527 -16.15 -20.22 41.44
N ASN A 528 -15.52 -20.24 42.62
CA ASN A 528 -15.71 -21.28 43.64
C ASN A 528 -16.86 -20.92 44.58
#